data_AF-A0A3B0JPH3-F1
#
_entry.id   AF-A0A3B0JPH3-F1
#
_cell.length_a   1.000
_cell.length_b   1.000
_cell.length_c   1.000
_cell.angle_alpha   90.00
_cell.angle_beta   90.00
_cell.angle_gamma   90.00
#
_symmetry.space_group_name_H-M   'P 1'
#
loop_
_entity.id
_entity.type
_entity.pdbx_description
1 polymer ?
#
loop_
_entity_poly.entity_id
_entity_poly.type
_entity_poly.pdbx_seq_one_letter_code
_entity_poly.pdbx_strand_id
1 'polypeptide(L)'
;MLVLCSSFCYYFDLRWGCILSGLTFLGYYSLMAFLLFNDLEHTKVELVDSIDGYVDTQGYLVLGIAYSIMTVVCLILTLAGLLKSTWLCLAFLLTQIPAGLVNCFYLLVAFLYAIEVEMFIMYAVPQILLIYVDLVAYSYMAELRIFAKGRKHANAKSNPEDY
;
A
#
# COMPACT_ATOMS: atom_id res chain seq x y z
N MET A 1 22.49 -4.06 3.95
CA MET A 1 21.47 -3.25 3.23
C MET A 1 20.46 -2.55 4.15
N LEU A 2 20.22 -3.02 5.39
CA LEU A 2 19.34 -2.35 6.38
C LEU A 2 19.84 -0.99 6.92
N VAL A 3 21.14 -0.70 6.84
CA VAL A 3 21.74 0.52 7.44
C VAL A 3 21.48 1.79 6.61
N LEU A 4 21.35 1.68 5.29
CA LEU A 4 21.10 2.83 4.40
C LEU A 4 19.65 3.31 4.44
N CYS A 5 18.66 2.40 4.56
CA CYS A 5 17.25 2.77 4.75
C CYS A 5 17.00 3.41 6.13
N SER A 6 17.75 2.99 7.16
CA SER A 6 17.73 3.63 8.48
C SER A 6 18.10 5.12 8.37
N SER A 7 19.08 5.47 7.54
CA SER A 7 19.62 6.84 7.47
C SER A 7 18.66 7.85 6.81
N PHE A 8 17.89 7.43 5.79
CA PHE A 8 16.86 8.31 5.18
C PHE A 8 15.59 8.39 6.04
N CYS A 9 15.22 7.33 6.76
CA CYS A 9 14.13 7.36 7.75
C CYS A 9 14.52 8.03 9.07
N TYR A 10 15.80 8.32 9.31
CA TYR A 10 16.24 9.02 10.53
C TYR A 10 16.01 10.54 10.46
N TYR A 11 15.96 11.11 9.25
CA TYR A 11 15.76 12.56 9.05
C TYR A 11 14.28 12.99 9.10
N PHE A 12 13.35 12.06 8.88
CA PHE A 12 11.90 12.27 8.98
C PHE A 12 11.34 11.20 9.90
N ASP A 13 10.82 11.59 11.06
CA ASP A 13 10.20 10.69 12.05
C ASP A 13 9.36 9.60 11.34
N LEU A 14 9.61 8.32 11.62
CA LEU A 14 8.99 7.16 10.93
C LEU A 14 7.46 7.23 10.94
N ARG A 15 6.91 7.88 11.97
CA ARG A 15 5.50 8.23 12.07
C ARG A 15 5.02 9.12 10.93
N TRP A 16 5.74 10.21 10.64
CA TRP A 16 5.43 11.11 9.52
C TRP A 16 5.62 10.43 8.18
N GLY A 17 6.59 9.52 8.07
CA GLY A 17 6.74 8.64 6.90
C GLY A 17 5.48 7.84 6.59
N CYS A 18 4.89 7.19 7.60
CA CYS A 18 3.64 6.43 7.45
C CYS A 18 2.43 7.33 7.13
N ILE A 19 2.32 8.51 7.74
CA ILE A 19 1.21 9.44 7.48
C ILE A 19 1.29 10.02 6.07
N LEU A 20 2.48 10.50 5.67
CA LEU A 20 2.68 11.14 4.37
C LEU A 20 2.52 10.14 3.23
N SER A 21 3.10 8.94 3.37
CA SER A 21 2.89 7.85 2.40
C SER A 21 1.41 7.49 2.30
N GLY A 22 0.74 7.24 3.44
CA GLY A 22 -0.68 6.93 3.49
C GLY A 22 -1.55 7.97 2.78
N LEU A 23 -1.34 9.27 3.04
CA LEU A 23 -2.06 10.36 2.39
C LEU A 23 -1.78 10.47 0.89
N THR A 24 -0.52 10.30 0.49
CA THR A 24 -0.12 10.39 -0.92
C THR A 24 -0.76 9.27 -1.73
N PHE A 25 -0.71 8.02 -1.22
CA PHE A 25 -1.33 6.88 -1.88
C PHE A 25 -2.85 6.92 -1.84
N LEU A 26 -3.45 7.51 -0.79
CA LEU A 26 -4.88 7.74 -0.73
C LEU A 26 -5.35 8.65 -1.88
N GLY A 27 -4.64 9.76 -2.11
CA GLY A 27 -4.92 10.64 -3.24
C GLY A 27 -4.73 9.92 -4.59
N TYR A 28 -3.62 9.21 -4.75
CA TYR A 28 -3.30 8.48 -5.98
C TYR A 28 -4.35 7.40 -6.30
N TYR A 29 -4.65 6.49 -5.36
CA TYR A 29 -5.58 5.40 -5.60
C TYR A 29 -7.02 5.87 -5.76
N SER A 30 -7.43 6.92 -5.04
CA SER A 30 -8.77 7.50 -5.21
C SER A 30 -8.93 8.12 -6.61
N LEU A 31 -7.91 8.84 -7.08
CA LEU A 31 -7.92 9.46 -8.41
C LEU A 31 -7.93 8.40 -9.52
N MET A 32 -7.12 7.34 -9.38
CA MET A 32 -7.12 6.24 -10.33
C MET A 32 -8.46 5.48 -10.36
N ALA A 33 -9.06 5.21 -9.20
CA ALA A 33 -10.40 4.62 -9.13
C ALA A 33 -11.44 5.50 -9.81
N PHE A 34 -11.40 6.81 -9.57
CA PHE A 34 -12.31 7.78 -10.19
C PHE A 34 -12.18 7.79 -11.72
N LEU A 35 -10.95 7.87 -12.26
CA LEU A 35 -10.72 7.84 -13.70
C LEU A 35 -11.23 6.54 -14.33
N LEU A 36 -10.94 5.39 -13.72
CA LEU A 36 -11.40 4.09 -14.23
C LEU A 36 -12.92 3.95 -14.23
N PHE A 37 -13.61 4.46 -13.21
CA PHE A 37 -15.07 4.46 -13.20
C PHE A 37 -15.67 5.44 -14.21
N ASN A 38 -15.04 6.61 -14.40
CA ASN A 38 -15.47 7.58 -15.40
C ASN A 38 -15.29 7.04 -16.84
N ASP A 39 -14.15 6.40 -17.11
CA ASP A 39 -13.88 5.76 -18.40
C ASP A 39 -14.84 4.57 -18.64
N LEU A 40 -15.19 3.81 -17.60
CA LEU A 40 -16.19 2.76 -17.68
C LEU A 40 -17.58 3.31 -18.05
N GLU A 41 -17.96 4.46 -17.49
CA GLU A 41 -19.24 5.11 -17.79
C GLU A 41 -19.27 5.65 -19.23
N HIS A 42 -18.21 6.33 -19.67
CA HIS A 42 -18.08 6.77 -21.07
C HIS A 42 -18.10 5.62 -22.07
N THR A 43 -17.35 4.55 -21.79
CA THR A 43 -17.30 3.35 -22.66
C THR A 43 -18.67 2.69 -22.76
N LYS A 44 -19.44 2.65 -21.66
CA LYS A 44 -20.81 2.11 -21.67
C LYS A 44 -21.78 2.94 -22.52
N VAL A 45 -21.66 4.26 -22.49
CA VAL A 45 -22.50 5.16 -23.30
C VAL A 45 -22.21 4.97 -24.78
N GLU A 46 -20.93 4.92 -25.17
CA GLU A 46 -20.53 4.65 -26.56
C GLU A 46 -20.96 3.25 -27.03
N LEU A 47 -20.96 2.26 -26.13
CA LEU A 47 -21.42 0.91 -26.44
C LEU A 47 -22.91 0.84 -26.73
N VAL A 48 -23.74 1.54 -25.94
CA VAL A 48 -25.20 1.61 -26.12
C VAL A 48 -25.58 2.26 -27.45
N ASP A 49 -24.76 3.19 -27.94
CA ASP A 49 -24.94 3.83 -29.25
C ASP A 49 -24.37 3.00 -30.42
N SER A 50 -23.63 1.92 -30.15
CA SER A 50 -23.02 1.05 -31.18
C SER A 50 -23.84 -0.24 -31.38
N ILE A 51 -24.17 -0.56 -32.65
CA ILE A 51 -25.03 -1.71 -33.00
C ILE A 51 -24.31 -3.08 -32.84
N ASP A 52 -22.97 -3.11 -32.79
CA ASP A 52 -22.15 -4.34 -32.80
C ASP A 52 -21.11 -4.46 -31.67
N GLY A 53 -21.07 -3.53 -30.70
CA GLY A 53 -19.97 -3.46 -29.73
C GLY A 53 -20.11 -4.39 -28.52
N TYR A 54 -19.50 -5.57 -28.53
CA TYR A 54 -19.20 -6.30 -27.29
C TYR A 54 -17.78 -5.92 -26.82
N VAL A 55 -17.65 -4.83 -26.07
CA VAL A 55 -16.37 -4.43 -25.46
C VAL A 55 -16.27 -5.05 -24.07
N ASP A 56 -15.19 -5.80 -23.83
CA ASP A 56 -14.91 -6.42 -22.53
C ASP A 56 -14.56 -5.36 -21.48
N THR A 57 -15.59 -4.91 -20.75
CA THR A 57 -15.48 -3.90 -19.69
C THR A 57 -15.14 -4.51 -18.32
N GLN A 58 -14.98 -5.84 -18.22
CA GLN A 58 -14.72 -6.50 -16.94
C GLN A 58 -13.37 -6.08 -16.35
N GLY A 59 -12.36 -5.85 -17.20
CA GLY A 59 -11.03 -5.40 -16.76
C GLY A 59 -11.07 -4.07 -16.00
N TYR A 60 -11.76 -3.06 -16.55
CA TYR A 60 -11.89 -1.74 -15.92
C TYR A 60 -12.63 -1.81 -14.59
N LEU A 61 -13.68 -2.63 -14.50
CA LEU A 61 -14.49 -2.79 -13.30
C LEU A 61 -13.68 -3.47 -12.17
N VAL A 62 -12.98 -4.56 -12.50
CA VAL A 62 -12.11 -5.27 -11.54
C VAL A 62 -11.00 -4.36 -11.04
N LEU A 63 -10.37 -3.60 -11.94
CA LEU A 63 -9.29 -2.68 -11.59
C LEU A 63 -9.78 -1.51 -10.73
N GLY A 64 -10.96 -0.94 -11.04
CA GLY A 64 -11.58 0.13 -10.25
C GLY A 64 -11.92 -0.31 -8.82
N ILE A 65 -12.48 -1.51 -8.64
CA ILE A 65 -12.73 -2.09 -7.32
C ILE A 65 -11.41 -2.31 -6.56
N ALA A 66 -10.38 -2.83 -7.23
CA ALA A 66 -9.08 -3.05 -6.61
C ALA A 66 -8.47 -1.74 -6.07
N TYR A 67 -8.48 -0.67 -6.85
CA TYR A 67 -8.00 0.64 -6.40
C TYR A 67 -8.84 1.24 -5.26
N SER A 68 -10.15 0.98 -5.26
CA SER A 68 -11.04 1.39 -4.17
C SER A 68 -10.68 0.69 -2.85
N ILE A 69 -10.40 -0.63 -2.91
CA ILE A 69 -9.94 -1.40 -1.73
C ILE A 69 -8.60 -0.87 -1.25
N MET A 70 -7.65 -0.61 -2.16
CA MET A 70 -6.33 -0.07 -1.81
C MET A 70 -6.42 1.31 -1.14
N THR A 71 -7.39 2.13 -1.53
CA THR A 71 -7.66 3.42 -0.87
C THR A 71 -8.04 3.23 0.60
N VAL A 72 -8.90 2.26 0.90
CA VAL A 72 -9.28 1.90 2.28
C VAL A 72 -8.08 1.37 3.06
N VAL A 73 -7.22 0.58 2.43
CA VAL A 73 -5.97 0.08 3.04
C VAL A 73 -5.01 1.23 3.38
N CYS A 74 -4.89 2.24 2.51
CA CYS A 74 -4.08 3.44 2.77
C CYS A 74 -4.65 4.30 3.92
N LEU A 75 -5.98 4.36 4.06
CA LEU A 75 -6.62 4.97 5.23
C LEU A 75 -6.20 4.26 6.53
N ILE A 76 -6.16 2.92 6.53
CA ILE A 76 -5.71 2.14 7.69
C ILE A 76 -4.26 2.49 8.07
N LEU A 77 -3.37 2.62 7.10
CA LEU A 77 -1.97 3.02 7.35
C LEU A 77 -1.88 4.43 7.96
N THR A 78 -2.64 5.38 7.41
CA THR A 78 -2.67 6.76 7.90
C THR A 78 -3.18 6.82 9.34
N LEU A 79 -4.26 6.08 9.64
CA LEU A 79 -4.80 5.94 10.99
C LEU A 79 -3.82 5.25 11.94
N ALA A 80 -3.06 4.26 11.47
CA ALA A 80 -2.03 3.59 12.26
C ALA A 80 -0.95 4.58 12.73
N GLY A 81 -0.49 5.47 11.85
CA GLY A 81 0.46 6.54 12.19
C GLY A 81 -0.11 7.61 13.12
N LEU A 82 -1.40 7.93 12.99
CA LEU A 82 -2.08 8.90 13.87
C LEU A 82 -2.29 8.33 15.27
N LEU A 83 -2.86 7.12 15.37
CA LEU A 83 -3.23 6.45 16.62
C LEU A 83 -2.06 5.72 17.29
N LYS A 84 -0.89 5.66 16.65
CA LYS A 84 0.30 4.91 17.12
C LYS A 84 -0.04 3.44 17.42
N SER A 85 -0.86 2.82 16.58
CA SER A 85 -1.40 1.47 16.80
C SER A 85 -0.62 0.42 16.00
N THR A 86 0.06 -0.47 16.71
CA THR A 86 0.81 -1.60 16.12
C THR A 86 -0.10 -2.58 15.37
N TRP A 87 -1.35 -2.75 15.83
CA TRP A 87 -2.31 -3.67 15.22
C TRP A 87 -2.76 -3.19 13.83
N LEU A 88 -2.95 -1.89 13.66
CA LEU A 88 -3.33 -1.32 12.36
C LEU A 88 -2.18 -1.40 11.34
N CYS A 89 -0.93 -1.19 11.78
CA CYS A 89 0.23 -1.43 10.92
C CYS A 89 0.34 -2.90 10.48
N LEU A 90 0.07 -3.84 11.39
CA LEU A 90 0.07 -5.27 11.06
C LEU A 90 -1.04 -5.60 10.04
N ALA A 91 -2.25 -5.08 10.26
CA ALA A 91 -3.37 -5.28 9.35
C ALA A 91 -3.04 -4.76 7.94
N PHE A 92 -2.47 -3.56 7.84
CA PHE A 92 -2.00 -2.98 6.58
C PHE A 92 -0.99 -3.90 5.87
N LEU A 93 0.05 -4.34 6.58
CA LEU A 93 1.09 -5.21 6.01
C LEU A 93 0.51 -6.54 5.50
N LEU A 94 -0.46 -7.13 6.22
CA LEU A 94 -1.11 -8.36 5.79
C LEU A 94 -1.96 -8.15 4.53
N THR A 95 -2.69 -7.04 4.44
CA THR A 95 -3.50 -6.70 3.27
C THR A 95 -2.67 -6.37 2.02
N GLN A 96 -1.39 -6.03 2.17
CA GLN A 96 -0.49 -5.76 1.04
C GLN A 96 0.08 -7.03 0.38
N ILE A 97 0.07 -8.18 1.07
CA ILE A 97 0.62 -9.43 0.55
C ILE A 97 -0.04 -9.84 -0.80
N PRO A 98 -1.38 -9.85 -0.93
CA PRO A 98 -2.02 -10.19 -2.20
C PRO A 98 -1.63 -9.24 -3.34
N ALA A 99 -1.60 -7.93 -3.09
CA ALA A 99 -1.24 -6.94 -4.11
C ALA A 99 0.21 -7.12 -4.59
N GLY A 100 1.13 -7.35 -3.64
CA GLY A 100 2.53 -7.64 -3.96
C GLY A 100 2.70 -8.94 -4.76
N LEU A 101 1.96 -10.00 -4.43
CA LEU A 101 2.00 -11.27 -5.17
C LEU A 101 1.47 -11.13 -6.60
N VAL A 102 0.37 -10.39 -6.78
CA VAL A 102 -0.23 -10.15 -8.09
C VAL A 102 0.73 -9.37 -9.01
N ASN A 103 1.34 -8.30 -8.51
CA ASN A 103 2.34 -7.54 -9.28
C ASN A 103 3.58 -8.38 -9.61
N CYS A 104 4.08 -9.20 -8.67
CA CYS A 104 5.18 -10.13 -8.92
C CYS A 104 4.85 -11.14 -10.02
N PHE A 105 3.61 -11.66 -10.03
CA PHE A 105 3.14 -12.57 -11.08
C PHE A 105 3.14 -11.87 -12.46
N TYR A 106 2.61 -10.65 -12.55
CA TYR A 106 2.62 -9.89 -13.81
C TYR A 106 4.02 -9.55 -14.29
N LEU A 107 4.94 -9.19 -13.38
CA LEU A 107 6.35 -8.99 -13.72
C LEU A 107 7.01 -10.26 -14.25
N LEU A 108 6.71 -11.42 -13.65
CA LEU A 108 7.22 -12.71 -14.10
C LEU A 108 6.68 -13.07 -15.50
N VAL A 109 5.40 -12.82 -15.75
CA VAL A 109 4.79 -12.98 -17.08
C VAL A 109 5.46 -12.04 -18.08
N ALA A 110 5.62 -10.76 -17.76
CA ALA A 110 6.27 -9.79 -18.65
C ALA A 110 7.71 -10.21 -19.00
N PHE A 111 8.44 -10.75 -18.02
CA PHE A 111 9.79 -11.28 -18.23
C PHE A 111 9.82 -12.52 -19.12
N LEU A 112 8.91 -13.48 -18.90
CA LEU A 112 8.84 -14.72 -19.68
C LEU A 112 8.44 -14.50 -21.14
N TYR A 113 7.54 -13.56 -21.41
CA TYR A 113 7.06 -13.25 -22.75
C TYR A 113 7.90 -12.18 -23.47
N ALA A 114 9.02 -11.75 -22.88
CA ALA A 114 9.88 -10.69 -23.41
C ALA A 114 9.08 -9.44 -23.85
N ILE A 115 8.07 -9.09 -23.06
CA ILE A 115 7.19 -7.95 -23.36
C ILE A 115 8.03 -6.67 -23.26
N GLU A 116 7.67 -5.68 -24.09
CA GLU A 116 8.31 -4.38 -24.20
C GLU A 116 8.65 -3.74 -22.85
N VAL A 117 9.79 -3.04 -22.80
CA VAL A 117 10.35 -2.37 -21.61
C VAL A 117 9.32 -1.49 -20.90
N GLU A 118 8.37 -0.93 -21.65
CA GLU A 118 7.28 -0.10 -21.13
C GLU A 118 6.39 -0.84 -20.13
N MET A 119 5.99 -2.08 -20.44
CA MET A 119 5.18 -2.92 -19.56
C MET A 119 5.97 -3.34 -18.32
N PHE A 120 7.27 -3.62 -18.49
CA PHE A 120 8.14 -3.91 -17.34
C PHE A 120 8.22 -2.71 -16.39
N ILE A 121 8.40 -1.49 -16.89
CA ILE A 121 8.44 -0.26 -16.08
C ILE A 121 7.10 -0.05 -15.37
N MET A 122 5.99 -0.27 -16.08
CA MET A 122 4.63 -0.09 -15.56
C MET A 122 4.33 -0.97 -14.35
N TYR A 123 4.89 -2.18 -14.27
CA TYR A 123 4.72 -3.06 -13.10
C TYR A 123 5.86 -2.95 -12.08
N ALA A 124 7.11 -2.71 -12.53
CA ALA A 124 8.27 -2.65 -11.66
C ALA A 124 8.27 -1.42 -10.76
N VAL A 125 7.91 -0.25 -11.29
CA VAL A 125 7.92 1.00 -10.52
C VAL A 125 6.91 0.97 -9.37
N PRO A 126 5.62 0.62 -9.59
CA PRO A 126 4.67 0.45 -8.50
C PRO A 126 5.12 -0.60 -7.49
N GLN A 127 5.74 -1.69 -7.94
CA GLN A 127 6.24 -2.73 -7.04
C GLN A 127 7.36 -2.22 -6.12
N ILE A 128 8.32 -1.46 -6.64
CA ILE A 128 9.40 -0.87 -5.84
C ILE A 128 8.82 0.11 -4.81
N LEU A 129 7.87 0.94 -5.22
CA LEU A 129 7.20 1.88 -4.32
C LEU A 129 6.42 1.16 -3.22
N LEU A 130 5.72 0.07 -3.55
CA LEU A 130 4.95 -0.72 -2.59
C LEU A 130 5.88 -1.37 -1.55
N ILE A 131 7.00 -1.96 -1.99
CA ILE A 131 8.03 -2.51 -1.11
C ILE A 131 8.61 -1.43 -0.19
N TYR A 132 8.86 -0.23 -0.71
CA TYR A 132 9.35 0.88 0.11
C TYR A 132 8.37 1.26 1.23
N VAL A 133 7.08 1.39 0.92
CA VAL A 133 6.04 1.70 1.91
C VAL A 133 5.93 0.59 2.95
N ASP A 134 6.00 -0.67 2.55
CA ASP A 134 5.95 -1.80 3.47
C ASP A 134 7.16 -1.81 4.41
N LEU A 135 8.35 -1.46 3.93
CA LEU A 135 9.54 -1.29 4.77
C LEU A 135 9.37 -0.16 5.78
N VAL A 136 8.79 0.97 5.38
CA VAL A 136 8.49 2.10 6.27
C VAL A 136 7.46 1.70 7.33
N ALA A 137 6.37 1.04 6.94
CA ALA A 137 5.34 0.56 7.85
C ALA A 137 5.87 -0.50 8.84
N TYR A 138 6.72 -1.41 8.36
CA TYR A 138 7.37 -2.43 9.19
C TYR A 138 8.35 -1.83 10.19
N SER A 139 9.19 -0.90 9.76
CA SER A 139 10.15 -0.23 10.64
C SER A 139 9.44 0.60 11.73
N TYR A 140 8.37 1.31 11.38
CA TYR A 140 7.53 2.00 12.35
C TYR A 140 6.87 1.03 13.35
N MET A 141 6.36 -0.11 12.88
CA MET A 141 5.80 -1.15 13.74
C MET A 141 6.86 -1.71 14.72
N ALA A 142 8.08 -1.94 14.24
CA ALA A 142 9.19 -2.42 15.07
C ALA A 142 9.54 -1.42 16.17
N GLU A 143 9.60 -0.13 15.84
CA GLU A 143 9.84 0.96 16.78
C GLU A 143 8.76 1.04 17.87
N LEU A 144 7.47 0.97 17.49
CA LEU A 144 6.35 0.93 18.44
C LEU A 144 6.45 -0.25 19.42
N ARG A 145 6.89 -1.42 18.95
CA ARG A 145 7.09 -2.61 19.80
C ARG A 145 8.24 -2.42 20.80
N ILE A 146 9.33 -1.78 20.40
CA ILE A 146 10.46 -1.47 21.28
C ILE A 146 10.01 -0.52 22.40
N PHE A 147 9.29 0.55 22.06
CA PHE A 147 8.74 1.48 23.06
C PHE A 147 7.74 0.82 24.01
N ALA A 148 6.90 -0.09 23.51
CA ALA A 148 5.97 -0.84 24.36
C ALA A 148 6.70 -1.77 25.35
N LYS A 149 7.77 -2.45 24.91
CA LYS A 149 8.61 -3.28 25.79
C LYS A 149 9.36 -2.44 26.83
N GLY A 150 9.93 -1.31 26.43
CA GLY A 150 10.63 -0.39 27.33
C GLY A 150 9.73 0.14 28.47
N ARG A 151 8.49 0.53 28.15
CA ARG A 151 7.50 0.94 29.16
C ARG A 151 7.11 -0.18 30.12
N LYS A 152 6.94 -1.41 29.64
CA LYS A 152 6.66 -2.57 30.50
C LYS A 152 7.79 -2.82 31.51
N HIS A 153 9.04 -2.74 31.07
CA HIS A 153 10.19 -2.90 31.97
C HIS A 153 10.33 -1.76 32.97
N ALA A 154 10.03 -0.51 32.58
CA ALA A 154 10.02 0.63 33.50
C ALA A 154 8.93 0.49 34.58
N ASN A 155 7.72 0.11 34.20
CA ASN A 155 6.61 -0.08 35.14
C ASN A 155 6.81 -1.28 36.08
N ALA A 156 7.45 -2.36 35.61
CA ALA A 156 7.81 -3.50 36.45
C ALA A 156 8.89 -3.15 37.49
N LYS A 157 9.74 -2.16 37.18
CA LYS A 157 10.80 -1.70 38.11
C LYS A 157 10.28 -0.69 39.14
N SER A 158 9.18 0.00 38.85
CA SER A 158 8.55 0.96 39.76
C SER A 158 7.53 0.35 40.73
N ASN A 159 7.19 -0.94 40.58
CA ASN A 159 6.27 -1.66 41.47
C ASN A 159 6.98 -2.88 42.07
N PRO A 160 7.80 -2.71 43.13
CA PRO A 160 8.60 -3.80 43.71
C PRO A 160 7.84 -4.73 44.66
N GLU A 161 6.50 -4.67 44.74
CA GLU A 161 5.70 -5.42 45.72
C GLU A 161 5.26 -6.84 45.29
N ASP A 162 5.67 -7.33 44.11
CA ASP A 162 5.35 -8.70 43.66
C ASP A 162 6.59 -9.64 43.74
N TYR A 163 7.25 -9.70 44.90
CA TYR A 163 8.17 -10.79 45.28
C TYR A 163 7.83 -11.34 46.66
#